data_AF-A0A7K0LUQ2-F1
#
_entry.id   AF-A0A7K0LUQ2-F1
#
_cell.length_a   1.000
_cell.length_b   1.000
_cell.length_c   1.000
_cell.angle_alpha   90.00
_cell.angle_beta   90.00
_cell.angle_gamma   90.00
#
_symmetry.space_group_name_H-M   'P 1'
#
loop_
_entity.id
_entity.type
_entity.pdbx_description
1 polymer ?
#
loop_
_entity_poly.entity_id
_entity_poly.type
_entity_poly.pdbx_seq_one_letter_code
_entity_poly.pdbx_strand_id
1 'polypeptide(L)'
;MTKLVRGRSDGPIRRRDLDHALGFSLTDEQWAVVSAPLEPAVVVAGAGSGKTTSMSARTAWLIGSGMVPADGVIGLTFTTKAAAQLLASMRASVRSIERAGLMADRPIESASSTRPSDIAELPDDNESFDDDDVPGEPQVLTYNAFAARLLAEHGIRLGREPGAQILGDGARQQLAYRVVCRTSLPLGGLGTSPVTLTGNVLALDDQLSELDIDPSALIEHDDALIAELDSHASLQKIGTNMRATAQARRALAMLVIEWRAEKQARDLLDFTDQTRLALELVRRFPDVAAGVRARHRVVLLDEYQDTSIAQRHLLQALFSEGHPVTAVGDPCQAIYGWRGASVDNIEQFPQHFPAVRDGVMESSARYPLSFNRRSGPSSLSVANDLSRGLRSRHTGLERLSSGASAAKGSGDVRVGLFETAGEEKAWVVAQIAAWRARVESPITDDQWSDVAILAATGKDLAEFDRLLRAVGVPTQLYGAAGLLR
;
A
#
# COMPACT_ATOMS: atom_id res chain seq x y z
N MET A 1 19.90 -45.12 -19.49
CA MET A 1 20.62 -44.48 -18.36
C MET A 1 19.65 -43.55 -17.65
N THR A 2 18.93 -44.09 -16.68
CA THR A 2 17.93 -43.39 -15.88
C THR A 2 18.67 -42.47 -14.91
N LYS A 3 18.58 -41.15 -15.10
CA LYS A 3 19.08 -40.18 -14.11
C LYS A 3 18.27 -40.39 -12.83
N LEU A 4 18.88 -40.99 -11.81
CA LEU A 4 18.39 -40.89 -10.44
C LEU A 4 18.33 -39.39 -10.10
N VAL A 5 17.12 -38.86 -10.01
CA VAL A 5 16.85 -37.61 -9.30
C VAL A 5 17.18 -37.90 -7.84
N ARG A 6 18.33 -37.42 -7.36
CA ARG A 6 18.67 -37.49 -5.95
C ARG A 6 17.68 -36.58 -5.21
N GLY A 7 16.73 -37.19 -4.51
CA GLY A 7 15.90 -36.50 -3.51
C GLY A 7 16.80 -35.73 -2.55
N ARG A 8 16.44 -34.48 -2.30
CA ARG A 8 17.22 -33.58 -1.45
C ARG A 8 17.12 -34.04 0.00
N SER A 9 18.22 -33.94 0.75
CA SER A 9 18.20 -34.13 2.21
C SER A 9 17.31 -33.09 2.87
N ASP A 10 16.42 -33.52 3.77
CA ASP A 10 15.57 -32.66 4.62
C ASP A 10 16.37 -31.50 5.23
N GLY A 11 16.11 -30.28 4.75
CA GLY A 11 16.76 -29.08 5.26
C GLY A 11 16.47 -27.84 4.42
N PRO A 12 16.48 -26.64 5.03
CA PRO A 12 16.19 -25.40 4.33
C PRO A 12 17.16 -25.12 3.19
N ILE A 13 16.70 -24.40 2.16
CA ILE A 13 17.54 -24.06 1.01
C ILE A 13 18.76 -23.27 1.48
N ARG A 14 19.98 -23.70 1.09
CA ARG A 14 21.20 -22.94 1.38
C ARG A 14 21.28 -21.71 0.49
N ARG A 15 21.82 -20.60 1.00
CA ARG A 15 21.99 -19.34 0.25
C ARG A 15 22.59 -19.53 -1.14
N ARG A 16 23.70 -20.26 -1.24
CA ARG A 16 24.39 -20.50 -2.52
C ARG A 16 23.50 -21.17 -3.57
N ASP A 17 22.66 -22.12 -3.14
CA ASP A 17 21.74 -22.82 -4.04
C ASP A 17 20.64 -21.88 -4.52
N LEU A 18 20.10 -21.06 -3.61
CA LEU A 18 19.09 -20.06 -3.93
C LEU A 18 19.65 -18.97 -4.87
N ASP A 19 20.83 -18.42 -4.57
CA ASP A 19 21.51 -17.42 -5.40
C ASP A 19 21.71 -17.94 -6.83
N HIS A 20 22.15 -19.20 -6.96
CA HIS A 20 22.33 -19.84 -8.27
C HIS A 20 21.01 -20.00 -9.02
N ALA A 21 19.94 -20.44 -8.34
CA ALA A 21 18.63 -20.60 -8.96
C ALA A 21 18.02 -19.26 -9.39
N LEU A 22 18.15 -18.21 -8.57
CA LEU A 22 17.61 -16.89 -8.86
C LEU A 22 18.46 -16.10 -9.88
N GLY A 23 19.71 -16.50 -10.10
CA GLY A 23 20.61 -15.86 -11.06
C GLY A 23 21.27 -14.57 -10.55
N PHE A 24 21.21 -14.30 -9.25
CA PHE A 24 21.86 -13.16 -8.61
C PHE A 24 22.24 -13.50 -7.17
N SER A 25 23.23 -12.79 -6.62
CA SER A 25 23.66 -12.96 -5.24
C SER A 25 22.90 -12.02 -4.29
N LEU A 26 22.26 -12.61 -3.27
CA LEU A 26 21.70 -11.85 -2.16
C LEU A 26 22.82 -11.23 -1.33
N THR A 27 22.60 -10.04 -0.75
CA THR A 27 23.50 -9.51 0.30
C THR A 27 23.26 -10.24 1.62
N ASP A 28 24.14 -10.03 2.60
CA ASP A 28 23.96 -10.60 3.95
C ASP A 28 22.68 -10.08 4.61
N GLU A 29 22.39 -8.79 4.46
CA GLU A 29 21.14 -8.16 4.91
C GLU A 29 19.90 -8.82 4.27
N GLN A 30 19.92 -9.03 2.95
CA GLN A 30 18.80 -9.68 2.26
C GLN A 30 18.67 -11.15 2.65
N TRP A 31 19.79 -11.86 2.80
CA TRP A 31 19.75 -13.24 3.26
C TRP A 31 19.12 -13.36 4.64
N ALA A 32 19.46 -12.46 5.57
CA ALA A 32 18.85 -12.42 6.90
C ALA A 32 17.31 -12.26 6.85
N VAL A 33 16.80 -11.45 5.93
CA VAL A 33 15.35 -11.30 5.68
C VAL A 33 14.77 -12.56 5.04
N VAL A 34 15.42 -13.10 4.02
CA VAL A 34 14.94 -14.26 3.25
C VAL A 34 14.83 -15.49 4.14
N SER A 35 15.86 -15.76 4.95
CA SER A 35 15.93 -16.93 5.84
C SER A 35 15.38 -16.66 7.25
N ALA A 36 14.69 -15.54 7.48
CA ALA A 36 14.07 -15.24 8.76
C ALA A 36 13.03 -16.33 9.12
N PRO A 37 12.85 -16.65 10.42
CA PRO A 37 11.89 -17.66 10.87
C PRO A 37 10.44 -17.30 10.47
N LEU A 38 9.53 -18.27 10.63
CA LEU A 38 8.07 -18.06 10.47
C LEU A 38 7.50 -17.36 11.71
N GLU A 39 7.94 -16.14 11.92
CA GLU A 39 7.48 -15.23 12.98
C GLU A 39 7.25 -13.84 12.35
N PRO A 40 6.49 -12.95 13.02
CA PRO A 40 6.41 -11.56 12.61
C PRO A 40 7.80 -10.90 12.50
N ALA A 41 7.98 -10.09 11.46
CA ALA A 41 9.20 -9.31 11.26
C ALA A 41 8.92 -8.04 10.45
N VAL A 42 9.69 -6.99 10.72
CA VAL A 42 9.71 -5.76 9.91
C VAL A 42 11.06 -5.59 9.22
N VAL A 43 11.02 -5.24 7.95
CA VAL A 43 12.17 -4.94 7.12
C VAL A 43 12.16 -3.45 6.82
N VAL A 44 13.11 -2.74 7.44
CA VAL A 44 13.31 -1.30 7.26
C VAL A 44 14.25 -1.11 6.07
N ALA A 45 13.67 -0.80 4.93
CA ALA A 45 14.33 -0.94 3.65
C ALA A 45 14.38 0.38 2.92
N GLY A 46 15.58 0.97 2.83
CA GLY A 46 15.76 2.25 2.15
C GLY A 46 15.42 2.21 0.67
N ALA A 47 15.27 3.39 0.06
CA ALA A 47 15.05 3.53 -1.37
C ALA A 47 16.03 2.68 -2.20
N GLY A 48 15.51 1.88 -3.13
CA GLY A 48 16.32 1.09 -4.06
C GLY A 48 17.12 -0.06 -3.44
N SER A 49 16.83 -0.46 -2.20
CA SER A 49 17.53 -1.53 -1.47
C SER A 49 17.18 -2.96 -1.94
N GLY A 50 16.12 -3.11 -2.73
CA GLY A 50 15.64 -4.40 -3.22
C GLY A 50 14.54 -5.02 -2.35
N LYS A 51 13.59 -4.21 -1.86
CA LYS A 51 12.36 -4.63 -1.14
C LYS A 51 11.66 -5.81 -1.84
N THR A 52 11.19 -5.58 -3.07
CA THR A 52 10.49 -6.57 -3.90
C THR A 52 11.34 -7.83 -4.14
N THR A 53 12.64 -7.67 -4.42
CA THR A 53 13.56 -8.80 -4.62
C THR A 53 13.70 -9.66 -3.37
N SER A 54 13.71 -9.04 -2.19
CA SER A 54 13.81 -9.76 -0.92
C SER A 54 12.51 -10.50 -0.61
N MET A 55 11.35 -9.89 -0.90
CA MET A 55 10.04 -10.54 -0.75
C MET A 55 9.86 -11.74 -1.68
N SER A 56 10.25 -11.62 -2.96
CA SER A 56 10.13 -12.73 -3.91
C SER A 56 11.13 -13.85 -3.62
N ALA A 57 12.37 -13.51 -3.21
CA ALA A 57 13.34 -14.49 -2.76
C ALA A 57 12.90 -15.21 -1.46
N ARG A 58 12.28 -14.49 -0.51
CA ARG A 58 11.70 -15.08 0.71
C ARG A 58 10.57 -16.06 0.36
N THR A 59 9.69 -15.68 -0.54
CA THR A 59 8.60 -16.54 -1.03
C THR A 59 9.15 -17.84 -1.62
N ALA A 60 10.13 -17.74 -2.52
CA ALA A 60 10.79 -18.91 -3.09
C ALA A 60 11.47 -19.77 -2.01
N TRP A 61 12.21 -19.14 -1.08
CA TRP A 61 12.90 -19.88 -0.01
C TRP A 61 11.94 -20.65 0.90
N LEU A 62 10.81 -20.05 1.29
CA LEU A 62 9.80 -20.69 2.15
C LEU A 62 9.11 -21.86 1.44
N ILE A 63 8.70 -21.66 0.18
CA ILE A 63 8.04 -22.70 -0.62
C ILE A 63 9.00 -23.85 -0.91
N GLY A 64 10.20 -23.52 -1.38
CA GLY A 64 11.22 -24.50 -1.74
C GLY A 64 11.80 -25.25 -0.54
N SER A 65 11.83 -24.64 0.64
CA SER A 65 12.18 -25.34 1.90
C SER A 65 11.04 -26.22 2.43
N GLY A 66 9.87 -26.27 1.77
CA GLY A 66 8.72 -27.05 2.20
C GLY A 66 7.97 -26.49 3.41
N MET A 67 8.30 -25.28 3.85
CA MET A 67 7.71 -24.68 5.04
C MET A 67 6.25 -24.27 4.82
N VAL A 68 5.93 -23.80 3.60
CA VAL A 68 4.63 -23.22 3.27
C VAL A 68 4.17 -23.61 1.86
N PRO A 69 2.88 -24.00 1.66
CA PRO A 69 2.23 -24.06 0.36
C PRO A 69 2.32 -22.76 -0.45
N ALA A 70 2.42 -22.84 -1.78
CA ALA A 70 2.52 -21.65 -2.61
C ALA A 70 1.26 -20.78 -2.49
N ASP A 71 0.10 -21.42 -2.53
CA ASP A 71 -1.24 -20.86 -2.23
C ASP A 71 -1.44 -20.47 -0.76
N GLY A 72 -0.52 -20.83 0.12
CA GLY A 72 -0.47 -20.35 1.51
C GLY A 72 0.22 -19.00 1.68
N VAL A 73 0.76 -18.40 0.62
CA VAL A 73 1.44 -17.09 0.68
C VAL A 73 0.54 -16.00 0.08
N ILE A 74 0.32 -14.92 0.84
CA ILE A 74 -0.34 -13.72 0.35
C ILE A 74 0.57 -12.49 0.49
N GLY A 75 0.66 -11.70 -0.58
CA GLY A 75 1.28 -10.38 -0.60
C GLY A 75 0.23 -9.27 -0.63
N LEU A 76 0.43 -8.21 0.15
CA LEU A 76 -0.42 -7.01 0.14
C LEU A 76 0.42 -5.78 -0.22
N THR A 77 -0.09 -4.90 -1.07
CA THR A 77 0.60 -3.66 -1.49
C THR A 77 -0.39 -2.53 -1.76
N PHE A 78 0.09 -1.33 -2.10
CA PHE A 78 -0.75 -0.13 -2.22
C PHE A 78 -1.39 0.05 -3.60
N THR A 79 -0.72 -0.37 -4.68
CA THR A 79 -1.20 -0.12 -6.06
C THR A 79 -1.38 -1.42 -6.83
N THR A 80 -2.34 -1.44 -7.76
CA THR A 80 -2.58 -2.58 -8.66
C THR A 80 -1.35 -2.92 -9.50
N LYS A 81 -0.61 -1.89 -9.95
CA LYS A 81 0.66 -2.07 -10.65
C LYS A 81 1.73 -2.75 -9.77
N ALA A 82 1.86 -2.33 -8.51
CA ALA A 82 2.79 -2.96 -7.58
C ALA A 82 2.37 -4.41 -7.28
N ALA A 83 1.07 -4.68 -7.18
CA ALA A 83 0.54 -6.02 -6.94
C ALA A 83 0.92 -6.97 -8.09
N ALA A 84 0.64 -6.56 -9.34
CA ALA A 84 1.00 -7.31 -10.53
C ALA A 84 2.51 -7.54 -10.64
N GLN A 85 3.33 -6.52 -10.36
CA GLN A 85 4.79 -6.63 -10.39
C GLN A 85 5.34 -7.58 -9.31
N LEU A 86 4.82 -7.50 -8.09
CA LEU A 86 5.22 -8.37 -6.99
C LEU A 86 4.82 -9.82 -7.26
N LEU A 87 3.60 -10.06 -7.75
CA LEU A 87 3.12 -11.38 -8.14
C LEU A 87 3.98 -11.99 -9.25
N ALA A 88 4.27 -11.22 -10.29
CA ALA A 88 5.14 -11.66 -11.38
C ALA A 88 6.55 -12.02 -10.86
N SER A 89 7.10 -11.22 -9.93
CA SER A 89 8.41 -11.49 -9.33
C SER A 89 8.40 -12.76 -8.45
N MET A 90 7.34 -12.98 -7.66
CA MET A 90 7.15 -14.19 -6.87
C MET A 90 7.03 -15.42 -7.77
N ARG A 91 6.14 -15.40 -8.76
CA ARG A 91 5.97 -16.48 -9.76
C ARG A 91 7.28 -16.79 -10.50
N ALA A 92 8.04 -15.77 -10.88
CA ALA A 92 9.35 -15.97 -11.51
C ALA A 92 10.33 -16.68 -10.58
N SER A 93 10.43 -16.24 -9.31
CA SER A 93 11.34 -16.81 -8.32
C SER A 93 10.99 -18.26 -7.97
N VAL A 94 9.70 -18.56 -7.82
CA VAL A 94 9.18 -19.92 -7.60
C VAL A 94 9.51 -20.83 -8.78
N ARG A 95 9.24 -20.39 -10.02
CA ARG A 95 9.60 -21.17 -11.22
C ARG A 95 11.11 -21.41 -11.36
N SER A 96 11.93 -20.44 -10.94
CA SER A 96 13.39 -20.58 -10.95
C SER A 96 13.88 -21.68 -10.01
N ILE A 97 13.36 -21.75 -8.78
CA ILE A 97 13.75 -22.81 -7.84
C ILE A 97 13.19 -24.19 -8.25
N GLU A 98 12.02 -24.23 -8.88
CA GLU A 98 11.44 -25.43 -9.52
C GLU A 98 12.38 -25.99 -10.59
N ARG A 99 12.81 -25.15 -11.54
CA ARG A 99 13.74 -25.54 -12.62
C ARG A 99 15.10 -25.97 -12.07
N ALA A 100 15.53 -25.40 -10.95
CA ALA A 100 16.76 -25.77 -10.27
C ALA A 100 16.63 -27.06 -9.44
N GLY A 101 15.44 -27.66 -9.34
CA GLY A 101 15.20 -28.87 -8.56
C GLY A 101 15.34 -28.64 -7.05
N LEU A 102 15.02 -27.43 -6.58
CA LEU A 102 15.17 -27.04 -5.17
C LEU A 102 13.87 -27.15 -4.36
N MET A 103 12.78 -27.62 -4.98
CA MET A 103 11.52 -27.89 -4.28
C MET A 103 11.67 -29.07 -3.32
N ALA A 104 11.25 -28.91 -2.08
CA ALA A 104 11.10 -30.01 -1.15
C ALA A 104 10.03 -31.00 -1.65
N ASP A 105 10.29 -32.30 -1.50
CA ASP A 105 9.30 -33.34 -1.79
C ASP A 105 8.13 -33.18 -0.81
N ARG A 106 6.94 -32.82 -1.31
CA ARG A 106 5.73 -32.88 -0.47
C ARG A 106 5.10 -34.27 -0.53
N PRO A 107 4.61 -34.81 0.60
CA PRO A 107 3.53 -35.78 0.54
C PRO A 107 2.32 -35.05 -0.07
N ILE A 108 1.85 -35.54 -1.21
CA ILE A 108 0.60 -35.09 -1.81
C ILE A 108 -0.52 -35.64 -0.90
N GLU A 109 -0.97 -34.87 0.09
CA GLU A 109 -2.34 -35.04 0.55
C GLU A 109 -3.23 -34.30 -0.45
N SER A 110 -3.86 -35.08 -1.32
CA SER A 110 -4.88 -34.61 -2.25
C SER A 110 -6.03 -34.00 -1.46
N ALA A 111 -6.07 -32.68 -1.35
CA ALA A 111 -7.30 -31.97 -1.06
C ALA A 111 -8.24 -32.24 -2.24
N SER A 112 -9.33 -32.96 -1.98
CA SER A 112 -10.38 -33.29 -2.93
C SER A 112 -10.86 -32.04 -3.66
N SER A 113 -10.68 -32.04 -4.99
CA SER A 113 -11.30 -31.09 -5.90
C SER A 113 -12.81 -31.35 -5.95
N THR A 114 -13.54 -30.83 -4.98
CA THR A 114 -14.99 -30.64 -5.15
C THR A 114 -15.15 -29.40 -6.01
N ARG A 115 -15.28 -29.59 -7.33
CA ARG A 115 -15.68 -28.52 -8.24
C ARG A 115 -17.11 -28.10 -7.88
N PRO A 116 -17.41 -26.84 -7.55
CA PRO A 116 -18.74 -26.31 -7.71
C PRO A 116 -18.86 -25.89 -9.18
N SER A 117 -19.37 -26.79 -10.01
CA SER A 117 -19.99 -26.39 -11.28
C SER A 117 -21.36 -25.78 -10.98
N ASP A 118 -21.70 -24.74 -11.74
CA ASP A 118 -23.02 -24.10 -11.87
C ASP A 118 -23.20 -22.78 -11.09
N ILE A 119 -22.56 -21.71 -11.59
CA ILE A 119 -23.13 -20.36 -11.50
C ILE A 119 -23.11 -19.77 -12.92
N ALA A 120 -24.30 -19.37 -13.37
CA ALA A 120 -24.58 -18.94 -14.74
C ALA A 120 -23.87 -17.62 -15.12
N GLU A 121 -23.49 -17.54 -16.39
CA GLU A 121 -22.92 -16.36 -17.06
C GLU A 121 -23.77 -15.10 -16.84
N LEU A 122 -23.14 -14.05 -16.32
CA LEU A 122 -23.64 -12.66 -16.32
C LEU A 122 -22.64 -11.79 -17.11
N PRO A 123 -23.12 -10.77 -17.84
CA PRO A 123 -22.36 -10.13 -18.90
C PRO A 123 -21.32 -9.11 -18.40
N ASP A 124 -20.30 -8.96 -19.24
CA ASP A 124 -19.17 -8.02 -19.18
C ASP A 124 -19.55 -6.59 -18.74
N ASP A 125 -18.76 -6.07 -17.78
CA ASP A 125 -18.41 -4.66 -17.51
C ASP A 125 -18.23 -4.42 -16.00
N ASN A 126 -17.29 -5.14 -15.37
CA ASN A 126 -16.71 -4.76 -14.07
C ASN A 126 -15.33 -5.40 -13.94
N GLU A 127 -14.36 -4.65 -13.38
CA GLU A 127 -12.99 -5.11 -13.14
C GLU A 127 -12.98 -6.54 -12.57
N SER A 128 -12.53 -7.51 -13.36
CA SER A 128 -12.59 -8.93 -13.02
C SER A 128 -11.68 -9.25 -11.84
N PHE A 129 -12.28 -9.59 -10.70
CA PHE A 129 -11.60 -9.97 -9.46
C PHE A 129 -11.14 -11.44 -9.41
N ASP A 130 -11.35 -12.23 -10.47
CA ASP A 130 -11.25 -13.70 -10.42
C ASP A 130 -10.04 -14.34 -11.14
N ASP A 131 -9.13 -13.56 -11.75
CA ASP A 131 -8.02 -14.14 -12.54
C ASP A 131 -6.75 -14.48 -11.72
N ASP A 132 -6.74 -14.19 -10.41
CA ASP A 132 -5.56 -14.34 -9.54
C ASP A 132 -5.62 -15.55 -8.57
N ASP A 133 -6.75 -16.25 -8.45
CA ASP A 133 -6.89 -17.40 -7.53
C ASP A 133 -6.53 -18.73 -8.22
N VAL A 134 -5.33 -18.79 -8.80
CA VAL A 134 -4.81 -20.00 -9.44
C VAL A 134 -4.35 -20.99 -8.37
N PRO A 135 -4.95 -22.20 -8.27
CA PRO A 135 -4.54 -23.17 -7.27
C PRO A 135 -3.05 -23.52 -7.40
N GLY A 136 -2.33 -23.47 -6.28
CA GLY A 136 -0.90 -23.77 -6.24
C GLY A 136 0.03 -22.61 -6.57
N GLU A 137 -0.46 -21.36 -6.61
CA GLU A 137 0.36 -20.16 -6.80
C GLU A 137 0.20 -19.16 -5.63
N PRO A 138 1.23 -18.34 -5.33
CA PRO A 138 1.11 -17.25 -4.37
C PRO A 138 0.13 -16.19 -4.85
N GLN A 139 -0.55 -15.53 -3.92
CA GLN A 139 -1.52 -14.48 -4.21
C GLN A 139 -0.93 -13.11 -3.87
N VAL A 140 -1.25 -12.07 -4.66
CA VAL A 140 -0.92 -10.68 -4.31
C VAL A 140 -2.09 -9.77 -4.60
N LEU A 141 -2.53 -9.01 -3.61
CA LEU A 141 -3.64 -8.07 -3.71
C LEU A 141 -3.23 -6.67 -3.25
N THR A 142 -4.03 -5.67 -3.59
CA THR A 142 -3.95 -4.40 -2.85
C THR A 142 -4.60 -4.53 -1.48
N TYR A 143 -4.24 -3.68 -0.52
CA TYR A 143 -4.91 -3.66 0.80
C TYR A 143 -6.44 -3.52 0.67
N ASN A 144 -6.90 -2.63 -0.23
CA ASN A 144 -8.34 -2.43 -0.46
C ASN A 144 -8.98 -3.62 -1.17
N ALA A 145 -8.31 -4.23 -2.16
CA ALA A 145 -8.82 -5.44 -2.82
C ALA A 145 -8.94 -6.61 -1.84
N PHE A 146 -8.01 -6.74 -0.89
CA PHE A 146 -8.11 -7.73 0.18
C PHE A 146 -9.31 -7.48 1.10
N ALA A 147 -9.55 -6.23 1.50
CA ALA A 147 -10.74 -5.86 2.27
C ALA A 147 -12.04 -6.12 1.50
N ALA A 148 -12.08 -5.75 0.21
CA ALA A 148 -13.21 -6.00 -0.68
C ALA A 148 -13.51 -7.50 -0.82
N ARG A 149 -12.47 -8.33 -0.97
CA ARG A 149 -12.61 -9.79 -1.03
C ARG A 149 -13.19 -10.37 0.26
N LEU A 150 -12.75 -9.91 1.42
CA LEU A 150 -13.34 -10.32 2.71
C LEU A 150 -14.84 -9.98 2.78
N LEU A 151 -15.24 -8.81 2.26
CA LEU A 151 -16.64 -8.42 2.21
C LEU A 151 -17.44 -9.21 1.17
N ALA A 152 -16.86 -9.55 0.03
CA ALA A 152 -17.54 -10.43 -0.93
C ALA A 152 -17.78 -11.83 -0.35
N GLU A 153 -16.79 -12.40 0.34
CA GLU A 153 -16.89 -13.76 0.92
C GLU A 153 -17.79 -13.83 2.16
N HIS A 154 -17.84 -12.76 2.97
CA HIS A 154 -18.44 -12.82 4.32
C HIS A 154 -19.38 -11.65 4.65
N GLY A 155 -19.58 -10.70 3.74
CA GLY A 155 -20.36 -9.48 3.95
C GLY A 155 -21.82 -9.73 4.34
N ILE A 156 -22.40 -10.87 3.93
CA ILE A 156 -23.76 -11.26 4.32
C ILE A 156 -23.93 -11.34 5.85
N ARG A 157 -22.86 -11.60 6.60
CA ARG A 157 -22.86 -11.61 8.07
C ARG A 157 -23.07 -10.23 8.68
N LEU A 158 -22.70 -9.18 7.94
CA LEU A 158 -22.99 -7.78 8.26
C LEU A 158 -24.29 -7.27 7.63
N GLY A 159 -25.04 -8.15 6.94
CA GLY A 159 -26.24 -7.77 6.19
C GLY A 159 -25.91 -6.96 4.92
N ARG A 160 -24.79 -7.28 4.27
CA ARG A 160 -24.37 -6.70 2.98
C ARG A 160 -24.41 -7.75 1.88
N GLU A 161 -24.97 -7.42 0.71
CA GLU A 161 -24.97 -8.37 -0.40
C GLU A 161 -23.56 -8.50 -1.00
N PRO A 162 -23.10 -9.71 -1.37
CA PRO A 162 -21.81 -9.93 -2.03
C PRO A 162 -21.61 -9.15 -3.34
N GLY A 163 -22.70 -8.66 -3.96
CA GLY A 163 -22.70 -7.84 -5.17
C GLY A 163 -23.04 -6.36 -4.95
N ALA A 164 -22.92 -5.86 -3.72
CA ALA A 164 -23.21 -4.46 -3.40
C ALA A 164 -22.45 -3.50 -4.32
N GLN A 165 -23.17 -2.54 -4.92
CA GLN A 165 -22.60 -1.64 -5.92
C GLN A 165 -21.62 -0.67 -5.26
N ILE A 166 -20.39 -0.60 -5.82
CA ILE A 166 -19.41 0.43 -5.44
C ILE A 166 -19.75 1.74 -6.16
N LEU A 167 -19.90 2.81 -5.39
CA LEU A 167 -20.14 4.16 -5.89
C LEU A 167 -18.85 4.77 -6.44
N GLY A 168 -18.87 5.12 -7.73
CA GLY A 168 -17.87 6.04 -8.29
C GLY A 168 -18.05 7.47 -7.76
N ASP A 169 -16.99 8.28 -7.85
CA ASP A 169 -16.92 9.63 -7.26
C ASP A 169 -18.10 10.54 -7.63
N GLY A 170 -18.55 10.50 -8.88
CA GLY A 170 -19.71 11.30 -9.32
C GLY A 170 -21.01 10.90 -8.65
N ALA A 171 -21.29 9.59 -8.57
CA ALA A 171 -22.49 9.06 -7.91
C ALA A 171 -22.43 9.27 -6.39
N ARG A 172 -21.24 9.12 -5.80
CA ARG A 172 -20.94 9.42 -4.40
C ARG A 172 -21.29 10.88 -4.05
N GLN A 173 -20.80 11.84 -4.85
CA GLN A 173 -21.11 13.27 -4.69
C GLN A 173 -22.60 13.57 -4.81
N GLN A 174 -23.28 13.00 -5.81
CA GLN A 174 -24.72 13.22 -6.02
C GLN A 174 -25.58 12.67 -4.88
N LEU A 175 -25.24 11.49 -4.37
CA LEU A 175 -25.99 10.89 -3.26
C LEU A 175 -25.75 11.65 -1.96
N ALA A 176 -24.51 12.02 -1.65
CA ALA A 176 -24.19 12.82 -0.47
C ALA A 176 -24.86 14.20 -0.52
N TYR A 177 -24.89 14.87 -1.68
CA TYR A 177 -25.62 16.12 -1.87
C TYR A 177 -27.10 15.98 -1.55
N ARG A 178 -27.72 14.87 -1.97
CA ARG A 178 -29.13 14.58 -1.66
C ARG A 178 -29.37 14.40 -0.17
N VAL A 179 -28.45 13.76 0.56
CA VAL A 179 -28.52 13.63 2.03
C VAL A 179 -28.46 15.02 2.67
N VAL A 180 -27.47 15.84 2.30
CA VAL A 180 -27.32 17.22 2.81
C VAL A 180 -28.56 18.08 2.56
N CYS A 181 -29.20 17.96 1.40
CA CYS A 181 -30.40 18.73 1.08
C CYS A 181 -31.68 18.23 1.75
N ARG A 182 -31.73 16.99 2.25
CA ARG A 182 -32.92 16.38 2.85
C ARG A 182 -32.87 16.28 4.37
N THR A 183 -31.69 16.46 4.95
CA THR A 183 -31.49 16.41 6.40
C THR A 183 -32.41 17.35 7.15
N SER A 184 -32.89 16.91 8.32
CA SER A 184 -33.61 17.75 9.28
C SER A 184 -32.69 18.38 10.32
N LEU A 185 -31.38 18.14 10.24
CA LEU A 185 -30.40 18.70 11.18
C LEU A 185 -30.36 20.24 11.07
N PRO A 186 -30.19 20.95 12.21
CA PRO A 186 -30.13 22.41 12.21
C PRO A 186 -28.77 22.91 11.67
N LEU A 187 -28.64 22.98 10.34
CA LEU A 187 -27.40 23.38 9.67
C LEU A 187 -27.20 24.91 9.55
N GLY A 188 -28.21 25.71 9.94
CA GLY A 188 -28.21 27.16 9.75
C GLY A 188 -27.03 27.90 10.39
N GLY A 189 -26.43 27.34 11.44
CA GLY A 189 -25.25 27.89 12.10
C GLY A 189 -23.93 27.72 11.33
N LEU A 190 -23.90 26.91 10.26
CA LEU A 190 -22.67 26.60 9.52
C LEU A 190 -22.33 27.63 8.44
N GLY A 191 -23.28 28.46 8.00
CA GLY A 191 -23.04 29.52 7.02
C GLY A 191 -22.45 29.06 5.68
N THR A 192 -22.65 27.80 5.29
CA THR A 192 -21.98 27.16 4.15
C THR A 192 -23.00 26.63 3.13
N SER A 193 -22.67 26.71 1.82
CA SER A 193 -23.54 26.19 0.76
C SER A 193 -23.70 24.65 0.83
N PRO A 194 -24.83 24.08 0.37
CA PRO A 194 -25.00 22.62 0.33
C PRO A 194 -23.92 21.88 -0.47
N VAL A 195 -23.41 22.49 -1.55
CA VAL A 195 -22.33 21.92 -2.37
C VAL A 195 -21.05 21.78 -1.56
N THR A 196 -20.66 22.84 -0.84
CA THR A 196 -19.47 22.82 0.00
C THR A 196 -19.65 21.87 1.19
N LEU A 197 -20.83 21.84 1.81
CA LEU A 197 -21.13 20.90 2.90
C LEU A 197 -21.03 19.45 2.44
N THR A 198 -21.46 19.14 1.22
CA THR A 198 -21.31 17.79 0.62
C THR A 198 -19.85 17.38 0.57
N GLY A 199 -18.97 18.26 0.06
CA GLY A 199 -17.54 18.02 0.04
C GLY A 199 -16.96 17.80 1.45
N ASN A 200 -17.40 18.59 2.44
CA ASN A 200 -16.96 18.46 3.82
C ASN A 200 -17.43 17.15 4.49
N VAL A 201 -18.66 16.70 4.22
CA VAL A 201 -19.20 15.43 4.74
C VAL A 201 -18.41 14.26 4.18
N LEU A 202 -18.16 14.24 2.88
CA LEU A 202 -17.37 13.16 2.25
C LEU A 202 -15.92 13.15 2.74
N ALA A 203 -15.30 14.34 2.83
CA ALA A 203 -13.93 14.45 3.37
C ALA A 203 -13.84 14.00 4.83
N LEU A 204 -14.84 14.33 5.66
CA LEU A 204 -14.89 13.88 7.05
C LEU A 204 -15.12 12.37 7.14
N ASP A 205 -16.02 11.81 6.33
CA ASP A 205 -16.27 10.36 6.27
C ASP A 205 -15.00 9.59 5.88
N ASP A 206 -14.24 10.10 4.90
CA ASP A 206 -12.96 9.53 4.50
C ASP A 206 -11.95 9.54 5.65
N GLN A 207 -11.79 10.69 6.34
CA GLN A 207 -10.90 10.79 7.49
C GLN A 207 -11.29 9.85 8.63
N LEU A 208 -12.57 9.82 8.99
CA LEU A 208 -13.09 8.94 10.05
C LEU A 208 -12.86 7.46 9.71
N SER A 209 -13.07 7.08 8.45
CA SER A 209 -12.88 5.71 7.99
C SER A 209 -11.40 5.30 8.01
N GLU A 210 -10.49 6.17 7.55
CA GLU A 210 -9.04 5.88 7.54
C GLU A 210 -8.42 5.85 8.95
N LEU A 211 -9.01 6.60 9.89
CA LEU A 211 -8.58 6.66 11.29
C LEU A 211 -9.26 5.60 12.19
N ASP A 212 -10.22 4.83 11.67
CA ASP A 212 -11.06 3.91 12.46
C ASP A 212 -11.77 4.61 13.64
N ILE A 213 -12.35 5.79 13.37
CA ILE A 213 -13.11 6.56 14.34
C ILE A 213 -14.60 6.50 13.99
N ASP A 214 -15.42 6.07 14.95
CA ASP A 214 -16.86 6.14 14.82
C ASP A 214 -17.36 7.60 14.89
N PRO A 215 -18.27 8.04 14.00
CA PRO A 215 -18.81 9.40 14.05
C PRO A 215 -19.42 9.77 15.42
N SER A 216 -19.98 8.81 16.16
CA SER A 216 -20.54 9.02 17.48
C SER A 216 -19.46 9.37 18.51
N ALA A 217 -18.30 8.72 18.45
CA ALA A 217 -17.16 9.04 19.31
C ALA A 217 -16.63 10.46 19.03
N LEU A 218 -16.65 10.91 17.78
CA LEU A 218 -16.30 12.29 17.43
C LEU A 218 -17.34 13.30 17.98
N ILE A 219 -18.63 12.96 17.92
CA ILE A 219 -19.70 13.78 18.50
C ILE A 219 -19.51 13.92 20.02
N GLU A 220 -19.24 12.81 20.73
CA GLU A 220 -18.99 12.82 22.17
C GLU A 220 -17.77 13.67 22.54
N HIS A 221 -16.68 13.56 21.76
CA HIS A 221 -15.49 14.39 21.94
C HIS A 221 -15.80 15.88 21.76
N ASP A 222 -16.56 16.24 20.72
CA ASP A 222 -16.94 17.63 20.46
C ASP A 222 -17.91 18.17 21.51
N ASP A 223 -18.85 17.35 22.00
CA ASP A 223 -19.77 17.72 23.08
C ASP A 223 -19.00 18.00 24.38
N ALA A 224 -18.00 17.17 24.72
CA ALA A 224 -17.14 17.39 25.88
C ALA A 224 -16.31 18.68 25.74
N LEU A 225 -15.71 18.92 24.56
CA LEU A 225 -14.92 20.12 24.30
C LEU A 225 -15.77 21.39 24.34
N ILE A 226 -16.99 21.36 23.78
CA ILE A 226 -17.92 22.48 23.83
C ILE A 226 -18.33 22.77 25.28
N ALA A 227 -18.66 21.73 26.06
CA ALA A 227 -19.01 21.88 27.47
C ALA A 227 -17.85 22.45 28.30
N GLU A 228 -16.62 22.01 28.05
CA GLU A 228 -15.42 22.56 28.68
C GLU A 228 -15.27 24.05 28.35
N LEU A 229 -15.36 24.42 27.06
CA LEU A 229 -15.26 25.80 26.61
C LEU A 229 -16.38 26.69 27.19
N ASP A 230 -17.61 26.17 27.25
CA ASP A 230 -18.78 26.88 27.80
C ASP A 230 -18.72 27.03 29.34
N SER A 231 -17.88 26.25 30.02
CA SER A 231 -17.66 26.40 31.47
C SER A 231 -16.83 27.65 31.82
N HIS A 232 -16.10 28.22 30.86
CA HIS A 232 -15.32 29.44 31.07
C HIS A 232 -16.21 30.69 30.99
N ALA A 233 -16.04 31.60 31.96
CA ALA A 233 -16.82 32.84 32.03
C ALA A 233 -16.66 33.75 30.79
N SER A 234 -15.52 33.69 30.11
CA SER A 234 -15.32 34.31 28.80
C SER A 234 -14.27 33.54 27.99
N LEU A 235 -14.44 33.55 26.67
CA LEU A 235 -13.50 32.95 25.73
C LEU A 235 -12.72 34.03 24.98
N GLN A 236 -11.42 33.82 24.88
CA GLN A 236 -10.59 34.54 23.92
C GLN A 236 -10.94 34.11 22.49
N LYS A 237 -10.49 34.87 21.48
CA LYS A 237 -10.76 34.58 20.06
C LYS A 237 -10.45 33.12 19.67
N ILE A 238 -9.36 32.55 20.18
CA ILE A 238 -8.99 31.16 19.93
C ILE A 238 -10.04 30.19 20.50
N GLY A 239 -10.53 30.40 21.72
CA GLY A 239 -11.57 29.59 22.35
C GLY A 239 -12.91 29.70 21.61
N THR A 240 -13.29 30.90 21.18
CA THR A 240 -14.49 31.11 20.37
C THR A 240 -14.40 30.37 19.03
N ASN A 241 -13.23 30.40 18.37
CA ASN A 241 -13.00 29.67 17.12
C ASN A 241 -12.99 28.15 17.33
N MET A 242 -12.38 27.65 18.40
CA MET A 242 -12.39 26.23 18.76
C MET A 242 -13.82 25.73 18.98
N ARG A 243 -14.61 26.48 19.76
CA ARG A 243 -16.01 26.18 20.00
C ARG A 243 -16.82 26.13 18.70
N ALA A 244 -16.70 27.14 17.86
CA ALA A 244 -17.41 27.18 16.57
C ALA A 244 -16.99 26.03 15.64
N THR A 245 -15.70 25.67 15.64
CA THR A 245 -15.17 24.55 14.85
C THR A 245 -15.71 23.21 15.37
N ALA A 246 -15.74 23.00 16.68
CA ALA A 246 -16.29 21.80 17.31
C ALA A 246 -17.80 21.67 17.03
N GLN A 247 -18.56 22.78 17.11
CA GLN A 247 -19.97 22.80 16.75
C GLN A 247 -20.20 22.41 15.28
N ALA A 248 -19.36 22.93 14.38
CA ALA A 248 -19.43 22.61 12.96
C ALA A 248 -19.08 21.14 12.69
N ARG A 249 -18.00 20.64 13.30
CA ARG A 249 -17.54 19.26 13.15
C ARG A 249 -18.55 18.26 13.72
N ARG A 250 -19.14 18.55 14.88
CA ARG A 250 -20.25 17.78 15.45
C ARG A 250 -21.44 17.68 14.48
N ALA A 251 -21.83 18.80 13.86
CA ALA A 251 -22.91 18.81 12.87
C ALA A 251 -22.56 17.97 11.62
N LEU A 252 -21.32 18.08 11.13
CA LEU A 252 -20.84 17.26 10.02
C LEU A 252 -20.80 15.77 10.40
N ALA A 253 -20.39 15.41 11.61
CA ALA A 253 -20.37 14.02 12.07
C ALA A 253 -21.79 13.41 12.11
N MET A 254 -22.81 14.18 12.53
CA MET A 254 -24.21 13.75 12.43
C MET A 254 -24.65 13.54 10.97
N LEU A 255 -24.22 14.40 10.04
CA LEU A 255 -24.46 14.20 8.61
C LEU A 255 -23.74 12.97 8.05
N VAL A 256 -22.53 12.65 8.56
CA VAL A 256 -21.82 11.41 8.20
C VAL A 256 -22.64 10.18 8.63
N ILE A 257 -23.30 10.22 9.79
CA ILE A 257 -24.21 9.15 10.22
C ILE A 257 -25.38 9.00 9.23
N GLU A 258 -26.06 10.09 8.86
CA GLU A 258 -27.14 10.07 7.86
C GLU A 258 -26.64 9.57 6.49
N TRP A 259 -25.44 9.98 6.09
CA TRP A 259 -24.79 9.54 4.85
C TRP A 259 -24.52 8.02 4.83
N ARG A 260 -23.91 7.49 5.90
CA ARG A 260 -23.65 6.04 6.04
C ARG A 260 -24.95 5.24 6.10
N ALA A 261 -25.97 5.76 6.78
CA ALA A 261 -27.30 5.14 6.82
C ALA A 261 -27.98 5.12 5.45
N GLU A 262 -27.87 6.20 4.66
CA GLU A 262 -28.41 6.24 3.30
C GLU A 262 -27.71 5.24 2.37
N LYS A 263 -26.38 5.09 2.49
CA LYS A 263 -25.62 4.03 1.79
C LYS A 263 -26.13 2.64 2.19
N GLN A 264 -26.28 2.41 3.51
CA GLN A 264 -26.77 1.13 4.02
C GLN A 264 -28.17 0.78 3.54
N ALA A 265 -29.11 1.72 3.58
CA ALA A 265 -30.50 1.49 3.16
C ALA A 265 -30.64 1.12 1.67
N ARG A 266 -29.64 1.46 0.85
CA ARG A 266 -29.60 1.18 -0.60
C ARG A 266 -28.66 0.03 -0.96
N ASP A 267 -28.04 -0.58 0.04
CA ASP A 267 -26.93 -1.52 -0.10
C ASP A 267 -25.82 -1.06 -1.07
N LEU A 268 -25.40 0.20 -0.87
CA LEU A 268 -24.31 0.82 -1.60
C LEU A 268 -23.05 0.83 -0.75
N LEU A 269 -21.90 0.71 -1.41
CA LEU A 269 -20.57 0.84 -0.82
C LEU A 269 -19.81 1.95 -1.53
N ASP A 270 -18.85 2.57 -0.85
CA ASP A 270 -17.77 3.31 -1.52
C ASP A 270 -16.40 2.72 -1.16
N PHE A 271 -15.33 3.28 -1.71
CA PHE A 271 -13.98 2.76 -1.50
C PHE A 271 -13.55 2.78 -0.03
N THR A 272 -13.96 3.78 0.76
CA THR A 272 -13.58 3.88 2.17
C THR A 272 -14.39 2.95 3.07
N ASP A 273 -15.60 2.53 2.64
CA ASP A 273 -16.37 1.49 3.33
C ASP A 273 -15.67 0.13 3.32
N GLN A 274 -14.88 -0.21 2.29
CA GLN A 274 -14.28 -1.54 2.16
C GLN A 274 -13.43 -1.91 3.36
N THR A 275 -12.46 -1.07 3.72
CA THR A 275 -11.59 -1.29 4.87
C THR A 275 -12.37 -1.21 6.18
N ARG A 276 -13.26 -0.21 6.32
CA ARG A 276 -14.04 0.02 7.53
C ARG A 276 -14.95 -1.17 7.85
N LEU A 277 -15.71 -1.66 6.88
CA LEU A 277 -16.62 -2.79 7.05
C LEU A 277 -15.85 -4.11 7.17
N ALA A 278 -14.74 -4.29 6.47
CA ALA A 278 -13.90 -5.47 6.66
C ALA A 278 -13.33 -5.54 8.09
N LEU A 279 -12.93 -4.41 8.66
CA LEU A 279 -12.51 -4.32 10.06
C LEU A 279 -13.67 -4.63 11.03
N GLU A 280 -14.86 -4.09 10.78
CA GLU A 280 -16.06 -4.40 11.56
C GLU A 280 -16.38 -5.91 11.51
N LEU A 281 -16.31 -6.51 10.32
CA LEU A 281 -16.55 -7.93 10.08
C LEU A 281 -15.61 -8.79 10.95
N VAL A 282 -14.30 -8.57 10.88
CA VAL A 282 -13.33 -9.42 11.61
C VAL A 282 -13.40 -9.22 13.12
N ARG A 283 -13.74 -8.01 13.59
CA ARG A 283 -13.96 -7.73 15.02
C ARG A 283 -15.20 -8.44 15.55
N ARG A 284 -16.27 -8.50 14.77
CA ARG A 284 -17.55 -9.10 15.17
C ARG A 284 -17.60 -10.61 15.01
N PHE A 285 -16.85 -11.16 14.05
CA PHE A 285 -16.86 -12.58 13.70
C PHE A 285 -15.44 -13.16 13.73
N PRO A 286 -14.91 -13.54 14.92
CA PRO A 286 -13.55 -14.05 15.06
C PRO A 286 -13.27 -15.33 14.25
N ASP A 287 -14.30 -16.11 13.89
CA ASP A 287 -14.17 -17.29 13.03
C ASP A 287 -13.71 -16.94 11.61
N VAL A 288 -14.08 -15.75 11.11
CA VAL A 288 -13.57 -15.23 9.82
C VAL A 288 -12.06 -15.04 9.91
N ALA A 289 -11.56 -14.40 10.97
CA ALA A 289 -10.13 -14.19 11.15
C ALA A 289 -9.36 -15.51 11.27
N ALA A 290 -9.91 -16.50 11.97
CA ALA A 290 -9.33 -17.84 12.06
C ALA A 290 -9.26 -18.54 10.68
N GLY A 291 -10.32 -18.44 9.86
CA GLY A 291 -10.34 -18.98 8.50
C GLY A 291 -9.30 -18.32 7.58
N VAL A 292 -9.18 -17.00 7.64
CA VAL A 292 -8.17 -16.23 6.89
C VAL A 292 -6.74 -16.64 7.30
N ARG A 293 -6.46 -16.78 8.60
CA ARG A 293 -5.16 -17.27 9.10
C ARG A 293 -4.86 -18.71 8.69
N ALA A 294 -5.88 -19.56 8.59
CA ALA A 294 -5.70 -20.94 8.15
C ALA A 294 -5.37 -21.03 6.64
N ARG A 295 -6.00 -20.17 5.84
CA ARG A 295 -5.77 -20.08 4.38
C ARG A 295 -4.40 -19.50 4.06
N HIS A 296 -4.06 -18.36 4.65
CA HIS A 296 -2.81 -17.67 4.41
C HIS A 296 -1.84 -17.95 5.55
N ARG A 297 -0.86 -18.82 5.33
CA ARG A 297 0.13 -19.22 6.35
C ARG A 297 1.25 -18.20 6.50
N VAL A 298 1.50 -17.39 5.47
CA VAL A 298 2.47 -16.30 5.46
C VAL A 298 1.86 -15.09 4.78
N VAL A 299 2.02 -13.94 5.42
CA VAL A 299 1.55 -12.64 4.93
C VAL A 299 2.76 -11.73 4.69
N LEU A 300 2.84 -11.15 3.50
CA LEU A 300 3.91 -10.24 3.11
C LEU A 300 3.30 -8.86 2.85
N LEU A 301 3.70 -7.84 3.61
CA LEU A 301 3.15 -6.49 3.50
C LEU A 301 4.20 -5.58 2.85
N ASP A 302 3.91 -5.06 1.67
CA ASP A 302 4.75 -4.09 0.96
C ASP A 302 4.25 -2.66 1.18
N GLU A 303 5.16 -1.70 1.06
CA GLU A 303 4.95 -0.27 1.31
C GLU A 303 4.16 0.02 2.61
N TYR A 304 4.53 -0.69 3.68
CA TYR A 304 3.76 -0.68 4.93
C TYR A 304 3.71 0.70 5.60
N GLN A 305 4.65 1.61 5.30
CA GLN A 305 4.62 2.99 5.78
C GLN A 305 3.42 3.81 5.25
N ASP A 306 2.81 3.37 4.14
CA ASP A 306 1.70 4.07 3.50
C ASP A 306 0.33 3.50 3.91
N THR A 307 0.31 2.55 4.84
CA THR A 307 -0.94 1.99 5.38
C THR A 307 -1.63 2.98 6.32
N SER A 308 -2.95 3.04 6.26
CA SER A 308 -3.74 3.83 7.20
C SER A 308 -3.90 3.15 8.56
N ILE A 309 -4.42 3.88 9.55
CA ILE A 309 -4.70 3.33 10.89
C ILE A 309 -5.73 2.20 10.79
N ALA A 310 -6.79 2.38 10.01
CA ALA A 310 -7.82 1.36 9.82
C ALA A 310 -7.28 0.10 9.14
N GLN A 311 -6.41 0.25 8.12
CA GLN A 311 -5.74 -0.89 7.48
C GLN A 311 -4.83 -1.63 8.47
N ARG A 312 -4.06 -0.90 9.30
CA ARG A 312 -3.28 -1.52 10.38
C ARG A 312 -4.18 -2.27 11.34
N HIS A 313 -5.28 -1.68 11.82
CA HIS A 313 -6.21 -2.34 12.74
C HIS A 313 -6.81 -3.62 12.13
N LEU A 314 -7.16 -3.61 10.85
CA LEU A 314 -7.63 -4.79 10.12
C LEU A 314 -6.58 -5.90 10.12
N LEU A 315 -5.34 -5.56 9.77
CA LEU A 315 -4.24 -6.52 9.74
C LEU A 315 -3.91 -7.06 11.14
N GLN A 316 -3.97 -6.23 12.18
CA GLN A 316 -3.77 -6.67 13.56
C GLN A 316 -4.87 -7.62 14.02
N ALA A 317 -6.14 -7.30 13.75
CA ALA A 317 -7.26 -8.17 14.08
C ALA A 317 -7.15 -9.55 13.38
N LEU A 318 -6.55 -9.58 12.19
CA LEU A 318 -6.34 -10.81 11.43
C LEU A 318 -5.08 -11.58 11.85
N PHE A 319 -3.96 -10.91 12.11
CA PHE A 319 -2.63 -11.55 12.09
C PHE A 319 -1.71 -11.20 13.28
N SER A 320 -2.18 -10.52 14.34
CA SER A 320 -1.30 -10.11 15.45
C SER A 320 -0.94 -11.20 16.48
N GLU A 321 -1.55 -12.39 16.40
CA GLU A 321 -1.34 -13.50 17.36
C GLU A 321 -0.10 -14.35 17.03
N GLY A 322 1.05 -13.71 16.74
CA GLY A 322 2.28 -14.42 16.34
C GLY A 322 2.27 -14.98 14.92
N HIS A 323 1.29 -14.60 14.10
CA HIS A 323 1.17 -15.09 12.73
C HIS A 323 2.37 -14.64 11.87
N PRO A 324 2.90 -15.45 10.94
CA PRO A 324 4.06 -15.08 10.12
C PRO A 324 3.79 -13.90 9.16
N VAL A 325 3.94 -12.68 9.66
CA VAL A 325 3.80 -11.43 8.90
C VAL A 325 5.17 -10.81 8.65
N THR A 326 5.54 -10.59 7.40
CA THR A 326 6.75 -9.82 7.06
C THR A 326 6.35 -8.49 6.42
N ALA A 327 6.50 -7.39 7.16
CA ALA A 327 6.27 -6.05 6.62
C ALA A 327 7.56 -5.44 6.07
N VAL A 328 7.47 -4.73 4.96
CA VAL A 328 8.57 -4.03 4.31
C VAL A 328 8.17 -2.58 4.06
N GLY A 329 9.06 -1.66 4.36
CA GLY A 329 8.82 -0.25 4.07
C GLY A 329 9.99 0.67 4.45
N ASP A 330 9.82 1.95 4.14
CA ASP A 330 10.79 3.00 4.46
C ASP A 330 10.07 4.15 5.17
N PRO A 331 10.30 4.40 6.48
CA PRO A 331 9.65 5.50 7.18
C PRO A 331 9.98 6.88 6.58
N CYS A 332 11.10 7.03 5.88
CA CYS A 332 11.45 8.26 5.17
C CYS A 332 10.71 8.46 3.83
N GLN A 333 9.93 7.48 3.37
CA GLN A 333 9.12 7.56 2.15
C GLN A 333 7.62 7.68 2.42
N ALA A 334 7.19 7.81 3.67
CA ALA A 334 5.79 8.00 4.01
C ALA A 334 5.30 9.39 3.57
N ILE A 335 4.66 9.46 2.42
CA ILE A 335 4.19 10.71 1.79
C ILE A 335 2.65 10.83 1.75
N TYR A 336 1.93 9.79 2.18
CA TYR A 336 0.46 9.73 2.17
C TYR A 336 -0.20 10.08 3.51
N GLY A 337 0.49 10.82 4.39
CA GLY A 337 -0.06 11.19 5.71
C GLY A 337 -1.41 11.93 5.65
N TRP A 338 -1.64 12.72 4.60
CA TRP A 338 -2.91 13.42 4.36
C TRP A 338 -4.08 12.47 4.01
N ARG A 339 -3.81 11.20 3.67
CA ARG A 339 -4.80 10.13 3.47
C ARG A 339 -4.96 9.22 4.69
N GLY A 340 -4.37 9.58 5.84
CA GLY A 340 -4.43 8.78 7.06
C GLY A 340 -3.32 7.75 7.21
N ALA A 341 -2.34 7.71 6.30
CA ALA A 341 -1.15 6.89 6.49
C ALA A 341 -0.36 7.33 7.71
N SER A 342 0.17 6.37 8.49
CA SER A 342 0.96 6.68 9.69
C SER A 342 2.32 5.98 9.67
N VAL A 343 3.38 6.78 9.81
CA VAL A 343 4.75 6.27 9.98
C VAL A 343 4.88 5.41 11.24
N ASP A 344 4.08 5.69 12.27
CA ASP A 344 4.06 4.90 13.50
C ASP A 344 3.74 3.42 13.21
N ASN A 345 3.03 3.11 12.12
CA ASN A 345 2.72 1.73 11.74
C ASN A 345 4.00 0.90 11.57
N ILE A 346 5.00 1.41 10.84
CA ILE A 346 6.26 0.71 10.62
C ILE A 346 7.22 0.84 11.81
N GLU A 347 7.18 1.95 12.54
CA GLU A 347 8.03 2.13 13.73
C GLU A 347 7.63 1.21 14.87
N GLN A 348 6.33 1.11 15.15
CA GLN A 348 5.76 0.29 16.22
C GLN A 348 5.35 -1.11 15.72
N PHE A 349 5.75 -1.52 14.51
CA PHE A 349 5.44 -2.85 14.00
C PHE A 349 5.80 -3.98 14.98
N PRO A 350 6.99 -3.98 15.65
CA PRO A 350 7.33 -5.02 16.60
C PRO A 350 6.36 -5.18 17.77
N GLN A 351 5.68 -4.11 18.16
CA GLN A 351 4.65 -4.08 19.19
C GLN A 351 3.27 -4.42 18.62
N HIS A 352 3.00 -4.03 17.38
CA HIS A 352 1.73 -4.29 16.70
C HIS A 352 1.56 -5.76 16.30
N PHE A 353 2.67 -6.42 15.93
CA PHE A 353 2.74 -7.82 15.52
C PHE A 353 3.83 -8.53 16.31
N PRO A 354 3.61 -8.79 17.61
CA PRO A 354 4.56 -9.50 18.46
C PRO A 354 4.78 -10.96 18.03
N ALA A 355 6.01 -11.44 18.14
CA ALA A 355 6.32 -12.86 18.01
C ALA A 355 5.85 -13.63 19.24
N VAL A 356 5.55 -14.92 19.09
CA VAL A 356 5.13 -15.80 20.19
C VAL A 356 6.16 -16.89 20.37
N ARG A 357 6.89 -16.86 21.49
CA ARG A 357 7.91 -17.85 21.83
C ARG A 357 7.58 -18.43 23.20
N ASP A 358 7.46 -19.75 23.26
CA ASP A 358 7.06 -20.48 24.48
C ASP A 358 5.78 -19.93 25.15
N GLY A 359 4.83 -19.44 24.34
CA GLY A 359 3.57 -18.84 24.80
C GLY A 359 3.68 -17.40 25.30
N VAL A 360 4.86 -16.78 25.21
CA VAL A 360 5.10 -15.39 25.61
C VAL A 360 5.15 -14.50 24.37
N MET A 361 4.45 -13.36 24.43
CA MET A 361 4.50 -12.33 23.40
C MET A 361 5.79 -11.51 23.56
N GLU A 362 6.62 -11.48 22.52
CA GLU A 362 7.85 -10.71 22.46
C GLU A 362 7.84 -9.75 21.26
N SER A 363 8.58 -8.65 21.36
CA SER A 363 8.75 -7.72 20.23
C SER A 363 9.35 -8.44 19.02
N SER A 364 8.75 -8.23 17.85
CA SER A 364 9.19 -8.83 16.60
C SER A 364 10.59 -8.37 16.16
N ALA A 365 11.24 -9.16 15.31
CA ALA A 365 12.54 -8.80 14.75
C ALA A 365 12.46 -7.62 13.77
N ARG A 366 13.56 -6.85 13.68
CA ARG A 366 13.76 -5.76 12.72
C ARG A 366 15.01 -6.05 11.87
N TYR A 367 14.87 -5.96 10.56
CA TYR A 367 15.96 -6.19 9.60
C TYR A 367 16.21 -4.92 8.76
N PRO A 368 17.45 -4.39 8.72
CA PRO A 368 17.78 -3.27 7.85
C PRO A 368 18.06 -3.77 6.41
N LEU A 369 17.66 -3.00 5.40
CA LEU A 369 18.19 -3.10 4.04
C LEU A 369 18.75 -1.73 3.61
N SER A 370 20.07 -1.59 3.69
CA SER A 370 20.78 -0.32 3.47
C SER A 370 21.42 -0.22 2.07
N PHE A 371 21.54 -1.36 1.38
CA PHE A 371 22.32 -1.47 0.15
C PHE A 371 21.54 -1.07 -1.12
N ASN A 372 21.72 0.17 -1.60
CA ASN A 372 21.01 0.69 -2.79
C ASN A 372 21.61 0.15 -4.10
N ARG A 373 20.79 -0.44 -4.95
CA ARG A 373 21.21 -0.99 -6.27
C ARG A 373 20.70 -0.18 -7.47
N ARG A 374 19.78 0.75 -7.22
CA ARG A 374 19.08 1.53 -8.25
C ARG A 374 19.91 2.73 -8.70
N SER A 375 20.46 3.48 -7.75
CA SER A 375 21.03 4.81 -7.93
C SER A 375 22.55 4.79 -7.86
N GLY A 376 23.20 5.65 -8.65
CA GLY A 376 24.66 5.85 -8.59
C GLY A 376 25.11 6.68 -7.37
N PRO A 377 26.42 6.74 -7.10
CA PRO A 377 26.97 7.40 -5.91
C PRO A 377 26.60 8.88 -5.77
N SER A 378 26.58 9.66 -6.87
CA SER A 378 26.29 11.10 -6.80
C SER A 378 24.86 11.39 -6.33
N SER A 379 23.86 10.76 -6.98
CA SER A 379 22.45 10.91 -6.58
C SER A 379 22.20 10.39 -5.17
N LEU A 380 22.87 9.29 -4.78
CA LEU A 380 22.74 8.73 -3.44
C LEU A 380 23.36 9.62 -2.37
N SER A 381 24.45 10.33 -2.68
CA SER A 381 25.04 11.32 -1.77
C SER A 381 24.05 12.44 -1.46
N VAL A 382 23.46 13.02 -2.49
CA VAL A 382 22.44 14.09 -2.34
C VAL A 382 21.24 13.59 -1.53
N ALA A 383 20.70 12.41 -1.87
CA ALA A 383 19.59 11.83 -1.12
C ALA A 383 19.93 11.57 0.35
N ASN A 384 21.13 11.04 0.64
CA ASN A 384 21.61 10.82 2.00
C ASN A 384 21.75 12.13 2.78
N ASP A 385 22.26 13.18 2.16
CA ASP A 385 22.47 14.46 2.83
C ASP A 385 21.15 15.17 3.12
N LEU A 386 20.20 15.17 2.17
CA LEU A 386 18.87 15.74 2.36
C LEU A 386 18.06 15.01 3.44
N SER A 387 18.15 13.67 3.50
CA SER A 387 17.39 12.86 4.45
C SER A 387 18.04 12.70 5.83
N ARG A 388 19.22 13.29 6.07
CA ARG A 388 20.00 13.06 7.31
C ARG A 388 19.20 13.31 8.58
N GLY A 389 18.54 14.46 8.68
CA GLY A 389 17.76 14.84 9.86
C GLY A 389 16.44 14.09 10.02
N LEU A 390 15.89 13.55 8.92
CA LEU A 390 14.70 12.71 8.95
C LEU A 390 15.06 11.30 9.45
N ARG A 391 16.10 10.69 8.87
CA ARG A 391 16.56 9.35 9.25
C ARG A 391 16.98 9.25 10.71
N SER A 392 17.59 10.30 11.26
CA SER A 392 17.98 10.31 12.68
C SER A 392 16.79 10.23 13.65
N ARG A 393 15.55 10.40 13.16
CA ARG A 393 14.33 10.24 13.96
C ARG A 393 13.80 8.81 13.97
N HIS A 394 14.26 7.95 13.07
CA HIS A 394 13.71 6.63 12.85
C HIS A 394 14.68 5.53 13.27
N THR A 395 14.19 4.52 13.98
CA THR A 395 15.01 3.41 14.48
C THR A 395 15.31 2.39 13.38
N GLY A 396 16.57 1.94 13.29
CA GLY A 396 16.97 0.87 12.37
C GLY A 396 17.05 1.28 10.91
N LEU A 397 17.09 2.58 10.62
CA LEU A 397 17.32 3.10 9.27
C LEU A 397 18.76 3.55 9.13
N GLU A 398 19.53 2.79 8.34
CA GLU A 398 20.96 3.04 8.15
C GLU A 398 21.24 4.01 6.99
N ARG A 399 22.50 4.46 6.91
CA ARG A 399 22.93 5.25 5.76
C ARG A 399 22.93 4.39 4.51
N LEU A 400 22.29 4.85 3.44
CA LEU A 400 22.28 4.10 2.19
C LEU A 400 23.67 4.07 1.56
N SER A 401 24.19 2.88 1.32
CA SER A 401 25.43 2.65 0.60
C SER A 401 25.13 2.20 -0.84
N SER A 402 25.94 2.66 -1.78
CA SER A 402 25.82 2.23 -3.18
C SER A 402 26.34 0.81 -3.33
N GLY A 403 25.46 -0.08 -3.79
CA GLY A 403 25.81 -1.40 -4.30
C GLY A 403 26.04 -1.45 -5.80
N ALA A 404 25.94 -0.31 -6.48
CA ALA A 404 26.33 -0.23 -7.88
C ALA A 404 27.84 -0.54 -8.00
N SER A 405 28.17 -1.55 -8.81
CA SER A 405 29.53 -1.74 -9.30
C SER A 405 30.04 -0.41 -9.87
N ALA A 406 31.33 -0.11 -9.69
CA ALA A 406 32.00 1.07 -10.24
C ALA A 406 31.74 1.29 -11.74
N ALA A 407 31.21 0.29 -12.45
CA ALA A 407 30.75 0.32 -13.83
C ALA A 407 29.56 1.27 -14.14
N LYS A 408 28.70 1.66 -13.18
CA LYS A 408 27.55 2.55 -13.47
C LYS A 408 27.90 4.04 -13.62
N GLY A 409 29.18 4.41 -13.45
CA GLY A 409 29.61 5.81 -13.44
C GLY A 409 29.05 6.60 -12.25
N SER A 410 29.53 7.84 -12.05
CA SER A 410 29.06 8.67 -10.94
C SER A 410 27.66 9.26 -11.18
N GLY A 411 27.27 9.44 -12.45
CA GLY A 411 26.16 10.34 -12.81
C GLY A 411 26.49 11.80 -12.49
N ASP A 412 25.67 12.72 -13.01
CA ASP A 412 25.76 14.17 -12.77
C ASP A 412 24.45 14.67 -12.16
N VAL A 413 24.54 15.44 -11.08
CA VAL A 413 23.37 16.06 -10.42
C VAL A 413 23.48 17.56 -10.59
N ARG A 414 22.53 18.15 -11.30
CA ARG A 414 22.50 19.59 -11.62
C ARG A 414 21.35 20.26 -10.88
N VAL A 415 21.63 21.45 -10.35
CA VAL A 415 20.64 22.32 -9.70
C VAL A 415 20.66 23.66 -10.41
N GLY A 416 19.48 24.16 -10.80
CA GLY A 416 19.30 25.48 -11.39
C GLY A 416 18.37 26.33 -10.53
N LEU A 417 18.69 27.62 -10.40
CA LEU A 417 17.82 28.63 -9.80
C LEU A 417 17.60 29.71 -10.87
N PHE A 418 16.34 30.06 -11.11
CA PHE A 418 15.92 30.93 -12.21
C PHE A 418 15.07 32.09 -11.69
N GLU A 419 15.01 33.19 -12.44
CA GLU A 419 14.19 34.35 -12.05
C GLU A 419 12.71 34.10 -12.30
N THR A 420 12.40 33.28 -13.32
CA THR A 420 11.02 32.95 -13.69
C THR A 420 10.80 31.44 -13.85
N ALA A 421 9.56 31.00 -13.64
CA ALA A 421 9.16 29.61 -13.91
C ALA A 421 9.27 29.23 -15.40
N GLY A 422 9.20 30.22 -16.31
CA GLY A 422 9.38 29.99 -17.74
C GLY A 422 10.83 29.63 -18.09
N GLU A 423 11.79 30.31 -17.46
CA GLU A 423 13.23 30.00 -17.61
C GLU A 423 13.57 28.62 -17.07
N GLU A 424 13.03 28.25 -15.91
CA GLU A 424 13.19 26.91 -15.33
C GLU A 424 12.73 25.83 -16.31
N LYS A 425 11.50 25.98 -16.85
CA LYS A 425 10.93 25.03 -17.81
C LYS A 425 11.74 24.94 -19.09
N ALA A 426 12.17 26.08 -19.64
CA ALA A 426 13.02 26.13 -20.82
C ALA A 426 14.36 25.43 -20.59
N TRP A 427 14.96 25.61 -19.41
CA TRP A 427 16.20 24.95 -19.03
C TRP A 427 16.03 23.43 -18.94
N VAL A 428 14.96 22.92 -18.32
CA VAL A 428 14.68 21.47 -18.25
C VAL A 428 14.51 20.87 -19.66
N VAL A 429 13.74 21.52 -20.53
CA VAL A 429 13.57 21.09 -21.93
C VAL A 429 14.93 21.05 -22.65
N ALA A 430 15.76 22.07 -22.46
CA ALA A 430 17.11 22.11 -23.02
C ALA A 430 18.02 20.99 -22.47
N GLN A 431 17.92 20.63 -21.18
CA GLN A 431 18.67 19.51 -20.62
C GLN A 431 18.25 18.17 -21.23
N ILE A 432 16.95 17.95 -21.46
CA ILE A 432 16.44 16.72 -22.11
C ILE A 432 16.91 16.64 -23.56
N ALA A 433 16.86 17.76 -24.30
CA ALA A 433 17.38 17.83 -25.66
C ALA A 433 18.90 17.60 -25.72
N ALA A 434 19.66 18.15 -24.77
CA ALA A 434 21.10 17.95 -24.68
C ALA A 434 21.47 16.52 -24.30
N TRP A 435 20.70 15.87 -23.41
CA TRP A 435 20.84 14.45 -23.11
C TRP A 435 20.62 13.61 -24.36
N ARG A 436 19.57 13.91 -25.13
CA ARG A 436 19.28 13.25 -26.41
C ARG A 436 20.43 13.35 -27.40
N ALA A 437 21.06 14.53 -27.51
CA ALA A 437 22.17 14.75 -28.43
C ALA A 437 23.44 13.93 -28.09
N ARG A 438 23.56 13.41 -26.86
CA ARG A 438 24.72 12.61 -26.41
C ARG A 438 24.54 11.11 -26.65
N VAL A 439 23.34 10.65 -26.99
CA VAL A 439 23.08 9.24 -27.27
C VAL A 439 23.38 8.98 -28.75
N GLU A 440 24.52 8.34 -29.03
CA GLU A 440 25.08 8.19 -30.39
C GLU A 440 24.30 7.23 -31.32
N SER A 441 23.41 6.40 -30.78
CA SER A 441 22.65 5.39 -31.56
C SER A 441 21.29 5.92 -32.04
N PRO A 442 20.76 5.44 -33.19
CA PRO A 442 19.39 5.73 -33.59
C PRO A 442 18.43 5.16 -32.55
N ILE A 443 17.76 6.06 -31.84
CA ILE A 443 16.87 5.73 -30.74
C ILE A 443 15.54 5.19 -31.27
N THR A 444 15.10 4.03 -30.78
CA THR A 444 13.71 3.57 -30.85
C THR A 444 12.85 4.33 -29.84
N ASP A 445 11.53 4.42 -30.04
CA ASP A 445 10.63 5.09 -29.09
C ASP A 445 10.81 4.61 -27.64
N ASP A 446 11.27 3.36 -27.47
CA ASP A 446 11.58 2.74 -26.18
C ASP A 446 12.64 3.50 -25.36
N GLN A 447 13.62 4.19 -25.94
CA GLN A 447 14.67 4.86 -25.13
C GLN A 447 14.22 6.23 -24.57
N TRP A 448 13.11 6.80 -25.03
CA TRP A 448 12.52 7.97 -24.36
C TRP A 448 11.92 7.62 -22.99
N SER A 449 11.59 6.34 -22.77
CA SER A 449 11.08 5.85 -21.49
C SER A 449 12.09 5.88 -20.33
N ASP A 450 13.38 6.12 -20.63
CA ASP A 450 14.43 6.28 -19.61
C ASP A 450 14.40 7.67 -18.94
N VAL A 451 13.62 8.63 -19.47
CA VAL A 451 13.49 9.99 -18.95
C VAL A 451 12.12 10.18 -18.29
N ALA A 452 12.13 10.70 -17.06
CA ALA A 452 10.91 11.06 -16.34
C ALA A 452 10.99 12.50 -15.80
N ILE A 453 9.86 13.21 -15.85
CA ILE A 453 9.67 14.50 -15.18
C ILE A 453 8.73 14.28 -14.00
N LEU A 454 9.17 14.71 -12.82
CA LEU A 454 8.37 14.71 -11.60
C LEU A 454 8.03 16.15 -11.24
N ALA A 455 6.75 16.44 -11.05
CA ALA A 455 6.28 17.74 -10.59
C ALA A 455 5.28 17.58 -9.44
N ALA A 456 5.24 18.55 -8.55
CA ALA A 456 4.34 18.54 -7.40
C ALA A 456 2.86 18.67 -7.80
N THR A 457 2.56 19.27 -8.96
CA THR A 457 1.19 19.50 -9.43
C THR A 457 0.98 19.02 -10.88
N GLY A 458 -0.24 18.59 -11.19
CA GLY A 458 -0.60 18.17 -12.55
C GLY A 458 -0.60 19.31 -13.57
N LYS A 459 -0.74 20.56 -13.11
CA LYS A 459 -0.70 21.75 -13.98
C LYS A 459 0.67 21.92 -14.63
N ASP A 460 1.73 21.73 -13.86
CA ASP A 460 3.11 21.85 -14.36
C ASP A 460 3.42 20.74 -15.38
N LEU A 461 2.94 19.52 -15.14
CA LEU A 461 3.11 18.40 -16.09
C LEU A 461 2.43 18.69 -17.44
N ALA A 462 1.22 19.25 -17.44
CA ALA A 462 0.51 19.62 -18.67
C ALA A 462 1.25 20.72 -19.46
N GLU A 463 1.97 21.60 -18.77
CA GLU A 463 2.79 22.62 -19.42
C GLU A 463 4.08 22.03 -20.01
N PHE A 464 4.77 21.15 -19.28
CA PHE A 464 5.92 20.40 -19.80
C PHE A 464 5.55 19.55 -21.01
N ASP A 465 4.40 18.88 -21.00
CA ASP A 465 3.88 18.12 -22.15
C ASP A 465 3.80 18.99 -23.41
N ARG A 466 3.22 20.19 -23.28
CA ARG A 466 3.11 21.16 -24.39
C ARG A 466 4.48 21.60 -24.89
N LEU A 467 5.39 21.96 -24.00
CA LEU A 467 6.72 22.46 -24.34
C LEU A 467 7.60 21.40 -25.00
N LEU A 468 7.57 20.15 -24.50
CA LEU A 468 8.34 19.04 -25.05
C LEU A 468 7.80 18.59 -26.41
N ARG A 469 6.48 18.52 -26.59
CA ARG A 469 5.86 18.21 -27.88
C ARG A 469 6.17 19.26 -28.93
N ALA A 470 6.25 20.53 -28.56
CA ALA A 470 6.62 21.62 -29.47
C ALA A 470 8.03 21.47 -30.06
N VAL A 471 8.93 20.76 -29.36
CA VAL A 471 10.28 20.44 -29.83
C VAL A 471 10.42 19.00 -30.34
N GLY A 472 9.30 18.31 -30.59
CA GLY A 472 9.27 16.97 -31.18
C GLY A 472 9.60 15.82 -30.22
N VAL A 473 9.60 16.05 -28.91
CA VAL A 473 9.81 14.99 -27.91
C VAL A 473 8.47 14.30 -27.60
N PRO A 474 8.36 12.97 -27.79
CA PRO A 474 7.16 12.24 -27.41
C PRO A 474 7.04 12.18 -25.88
N THR A 475 5.82 12.34 -25.38
CA THR A 475 5.53 12.41 -23.95
C THR A 475 4.32 11.56 -23.59
N GLN A 476 4.33 11.01 -22.38
CA GLN A 476 3.20 10.30 -21.80
C GLN A 476 2.89 10.89 -20.42
N LEU A 477 1.64 11.35 -20.24
CA LEU A 477 1.16 11.86 -18.95
C LEU A 477 0.44 10.74 -18.20
N TYR A 478 0.72 10.62 -16.90
CA TYR A 478 0.08 9.66 -16.01
C TYR A 478 -0.82 10.39 -14.99
N GLY A 479 -1.98 9.81 -14.67
CA GLY A 479 -2.94 10.35 -13.71
C GLY A 479 -4.04 11.23 -14.32
N ALA A 480 -4.76 11.98 -13.47
CA ALA A 480 -5.91 12.82 -13.88
C ALA A 480 -5.60 13.83 -14.98
N ALA A 481 -4.35 14.30 -15.07
CA ALA A 481 -3.87 15.18 -16.13
C ALA A 481 -3.84 14.52 -17.53
N GLY A 482 -3.76 13.19 -17.60
CA GLY A 482 -3.83 12.44 -18.85
C GLY A 482 -5.25 12.04 -19.28
N LEU A 483 -6.19 11.97 -18.33
CA LEU A 483 -7.59 11.59 -18.55
C LEU A 483 -8.46 12.73 -19.09
N LEU A 484 -8.12 13.99 -18.80
CA LEU A 484 -8.84 15.18 -19.25
C LEU A 484 -8.32 15.74 -20.58
N ARG A 485 -7.76 14.88 -21.43
CA ARG A 485 -7.28 15.25 -22.77
C ARG A 485 -8.41 15.47 -23.76
#